data_AF-R0IF81-F1
#
_entry.id   AF-R0IF81-F1
#
_cell.length_a   1.000
_cell.length_b   1.000
_cell.length_c   1.000
_cell.angle_alpha   90.00
_cell.angle_beta   90.00
_cell.angle_gamma   90.00
#
_symmetry.space_group_name_H-M   'P 1'
#
loop_
_entity.id
_entity.type
_entity.pdbx_description
1 polymer ?
#
loop_
_entity_poly.entity_id
_entity_poly.type
_entity_poly.pdbx_seq_one_letter_code
_entity_poly.pdbx_strand_id
1 'polypeptide(L)'
;MRSRRRLDDCILMDLFCGEDSGVFSGESTVDFSSSEFVDSWTDNESIACFIEDERHFVPGHDYLSRFLSRSLDASAREDSVAWILKVQAYYKFQPLTAYLAVNYMDRFLYARRLPETSGWPMQLLAVACLSLAAKMEEILVPSLFDFQVAGVKYLFEAKTIKRMELLVLSVLDWRLRSVTPFDFLSFFAYKIDPLGTFLGFFISHATEIILSNIKEASFLEYWPSSIAAAAILCVANELPSLSSVVNPHKSPETWCDGLSKEKIVRCYRLMKAMAIENNRLNTPKVIAKLRVSVRASSTLTRPSTDESSFSSSSSSSPCKRRKLSGYSWVH
;
A
#
# COMPACT_ATOMS: atom_id res chain seq x y z
N MET A 1 24.16 27.33 51.55
CA MET A 1 23.13 28.20 52.19
C MET A 1 22.00 28.35 51.16
N ARG A 2 20.69 28.18 51.44
CA ARG A 2 19.78 28.94 52.35
C ARG A 2 19.77 30.45 52.04
N SER A 3 18.63 31.13 51.82
CA SER A 3 17.22 30.67 51.76
C SER A 3 16.25 31.63 51.04
N ARG A 4 15.14 31.05 50.57
CA ARG A 4 13.91 31.57 49.91
C ARG A 4 13.32 32.93 50.35
N ARG A 5 12.63 33.57 49.39
CA ARG A 5 11.22 34.04 49.38
C ARG A 5 10.80 34.18 47.88
N ARG A 6 9.63 33.83 47.32
CA ARG A 6 8.21 33.66 47.74
C ARG A 6 7.52 34.95 48.22
N LEU A 7 6.28 35.30 47.84
CA LEU A 7 5.21 34.56 47.11
C LEU A 7 4.61 35.39 45.93
N ASP A 8 3.86 34.86 44.95
CA ASP A 8 4.00 33.57 44.23
C ASP A 8 3.57 33.69 42.71
N ASP A 9 2.35 33.59 42.14
CA ASP A 9 0.96 33.22 42.55
C ASP A 9 0.06 32.83 41.30
N CYS A 10 -1.28 33.04 41.28
CA CYS A 10 -2.34 32.52 40.35
C CYS A 10 -2.51 33.23 38.96
N ILE A 11 -3.15 32.66 37.90
CA ILE A 11 -4.29 31.71 37.81
C ILE A 11 -4.04 30.53 36.83
N LEU A 12 -4.53 29.35 37.21
CA LEU A 12 -4.74 28.16 36.37
C LEU A 12 -6.15 27.61 36.64
N MET A 13 -6.97 27.45 35.59
CA MET A 13 -8.16 26.57 35.50
C MET A 13 -8.25 26.16 34.01
N ASP A 14 -8.08 24.89 33.65
CA ASP A 14 -9.06 23.78 33.77
C ASP A 14 -10.28 23.95 32.87
N LEU A 15 -10.34 23.13 31.81
CA LEU A 15 -11.55 22.85 31.04
C LEU A 15 -11.59 21.35 30.68
N PHE A 16 -12.15 20.54 31.57
CA PHE A 16 -12.54 19.17 31.26
C PHE A 16 -13.82 19.20 30.40
N CYS A 17 -13.84 18.49 29.27
CA CYS A 17 -15.09 18.19 28.57
C CYS A 17 -15.81 17.08 29.34
N GLY A 18 -16.88 17.42 30.05
CA GLY A 18 -17.83 16.44 30.59
C GLY A 18 -18.72 15.88 29.47
N GLU A 19 -19.11 14.62 29.62
CA GLU A 19 -20.19 14.03 28.81
C GLU A 19 -21.53 14.58 29.29
N ASP A 20 -22.40 15.01 28.36
CA ASP A 20 -23.80 15.29 28.70
C ASP A 20 -24.73 14.76 27.60
N SER A 21 -25.90 14.26 28.00
CA SER A 21 -26.73 13.37 27.16
C SER A 21 -28.02 14.03 26.68
N GLY A 22 -27.93 14.78 25.58
CA GLY A 22 -29.07 15.45 24.95
C GLY A 22 -29.62 14.71 23.73
N VAL A 23 -30.77 14.05 23.87
CA VAL A 23 -31.53 13.56 22.71
C VAL A 23 -32.25 14.73 22.06
N PHE A 24 -31.88 15.06 20.82
CA PHE A 24 -32.68 15.94 19.95
C PHE A 24 -32.78 15.37 18.54
N SER A 25 -33.99 15.00 18.15
CA SER A 25 -34.32 14.56 16.79
C SER A 25 -34.57 15.77 15.90
N GLY A 26 -33.79 15.92 14.83
CA GLY A 26 -34.01 16.94 13.81
C GLY A 26 -33.17 16.67 12.57
N GLU A 27 -33.82 16.38 11.45
CA GLU A 27 -33.15 16.31 10.16
C GLU A 27 -32.64 17.71 9.77
N SER A 28 -31.36 17.81 9.45
CA SER A 28 -30.80 18.98 8.76
C SER A 28 -29.83 18.51 7.69
N THR A 29 -30.24 18.70 6.43
CA THR A 29 -29.38 18.47 5.26
C THR A 29 -28.34 19.58 5.21
N VAL A 30 -27.13 19.29 5.69
CA VAL A 30 -25.99 20.21 5.59
C VAL A 30 -25.47 20.15 4.15
N ASP A 31 -25.97 21.07 3.31
CA ASP A 31 -25.40 21.33 1.99
C ASP A 31 -24.00 21.92 2.15
N PHE A 32 -23.01 21.03 2.21
CA PHE A 32 -21.61 21.38 2.41
C PHE A 32 -21.07 22.02 1.13
N SER A 33 -21.03 23.35 1.10
CA SER A 33 -20.55 24.13 -0.05
C SER A 33 -19.12 23.74 -0.41
N SER A 34 -18.97 23.09 -1.56
CA SER A 34 -17.68 22.63 -2.09
C SER A 34 -16.76 23.77 -2.56
N SER A 35 -17.18 25.04 -2.41
CA SER A 35 -16.41 26.22 -2.81
C SER A 35 -15.17 26.46 -1.94
N GLU A 36 -15.27 26.33 -0.61
CA GLU A 36 -14.23 26.79 0.31
C GLU A 36 -13.01 25.86 0.40
N PHE A 37 -13.13 24.61 -0.07
CA PHE A 37 -12.04 23.63 -0.03
C PHE A 37 -11.11 23.68 -1.26
N VAL A 38 -11.46 24.46 -2.30
CA VAL A 38 -10.77 24.44 -3.61
C VAL A 38 -9.62 25.45 -3.68
N ASP A 39 -9.77 26.64 -3.11
CA ASP A 39 -8.78 27.74 -3.19
C ASP A 39 -7.41 27.39 -2.57
N SER A 40 -7.34 26.38 -1.69
CA SER A 40 -6.08 25.95 -1.07
C SER A 40 -5.14 25.17 -2.01
N TRP A 41 -5.60 24.73 -3.19
CA TRP A 41 -4.87 23.78 -4.06
C TRP A 41 -4.36 24.39 -5.37
N THR A 42 -4.59 25.68 -5.60
CA THR A 42 -4.35 26.37 -6.89
C THR A 42 -3.06 27.20 -6.93
N ASP A 43 -2.38 27.41 -5.80
CA ASP A 43 -1.15 28.19 -5.72
C ASP A 43 0.04 27.51 -6.41
N ASN A 44 0.37 28.03 -7.61
CA ASN A 44 1.55 27.60 -8.39
C ASN A 44 2.87 27.79 -7.60
N GLU A 45 2.91 28.73 -6.64
CA GLU A 45 4.07 28.98 -5.77
C GLU A 45 4.30 27.84 -4.74
N SER A 46 3.22 27.24 -4.23
CA SER A 46 3.28 26.03 -3.39
C SER A 46 3.83 24.83 -4.18
N ILE A 47 3.37 24.66 -5.42
CA ILE A 47 3.85 23.61 -6.33
C ILE A 47 5.31 23.82 -6.74
N ALA A 48 5.75 25.07 -6.95
CA ALA A 48 7.15 25.39 -7.24
C ALA A 48 8.07 24.94 -6.09
N CYS A 49 7.70 25.23 -4.84
CA CYS A 49 8.41 24.74 -3.65
C CYS A 49 8.56 23.21 -3.67
N PHE A 50 7.48 22.47 -3.98
CA PHE A 50 7.53 21.01 -4.06
C PHE A 50 8.44 20.48 -5.22
N ILE A 51 8.53 21.17 -6.36
CA ILE A 51 9.43 20.81 -7.48
C ILE A 51 10.90 21.04 -7.12
N GLU A 52 11.20 22.03 -6.27
CA GLU A 52 12.56 22.23 -5.75
C GLU A 52 12.92 21.17 -4.70
N ASP A 53 12.01 20.90 -3.76
CA ASP A 53 12.27 20.06 -2.60
C ASP A 53 12.18 18.54 -2.88
N GLU A 54 11.44 18.10 -3.91
CA GLU A 54 11.25 16.66 -4.22
C GLU A 54 12.57 15.89 -4.38
N ARG A 55 13.63 16.58 -4.81
CA ARG A 55 14.99 16.04 -5.00
C ARG A 55 15.59 15.51 -3.70
N HIS A 56 15.19 16.02 -2.54
CA HIS A 56 15.66 15.57 -1.22
C HIS A 56 15.02 14.26 -0.76
N PHE A 57 13.97 13.79 -1.44
CA PHE A 57 13.14 12.67 -0.99
C PHE A 57 13.15 11.47 -1.93
N VAL A 58 13.88 11.54 -3.05
CA VAL A 58 14.15 10.40 -3.95
C VAL A 58 15.50 9.75 -3.58
N PRO A 59 15.65 8.41 -3.63
CA PRO A 59 16.96 7.77 -3.52
C PRO A 59 17.97 8.27 -4.57
N GLY A 60 19.27 8.19 -4.28
CA GLY A 60 20.31 8.65 -5.20
C GLY A 60 20.33 7.90 -6.53
N HIS A 61 20.89 8.52 -7.57
CA HIS A 61 20.81 8.02 -8.95
C HIS A 61 21.42 6.63 -9.17
N ASP A 62 22.38 6.20 -8.34
CA ASP A 62 22.94 4.84 -8.36
C ASP A 62 22.05 3.78 -7.70
N TYR A 63 20.99 4.16 -6.96
CA TYR A 63 20.14 3.22 -6.22
C TYR A 63 19.50 2.16 -7.12
N LEU A 64 18.98 2.55 -8.29
CA LEU A 64 18.48 1.60 -9.29
C LEU A 64 19.59 0.67 -9.81
N SER A 65 20.80 1.21 -10.04
CA SER A 65 21.95 0.42 -10.48
C SER A 65 22.40 -0.61 -9.43
N ARG A 66 22.12 -0.37 -8.13
CA ARG A 66 22.44 -1.30 -7.05
C ARG A 66 21.58 -2.57 -7.05
N PHE A 67 20.36 -2.51 -7.59
CA PHE A 67 19.56 -3.71 -7.88
C PHE A 67 20.07 -4.43 -9.13
N LEU A 68 20.41 -3.70 -10.20
CA LEU A 68 20.97 -4.27 -11.43
C LEU A 68 22.31 -4.98 -11.19
N SER A 69 23.16 -4.45 -10.30
CA SER A 69 24.40 -5.09 -9.85
C SER A 69 24.21 -6.18 -8.80
N ARG A 70 22.96 -6.49 -8.42
CA ARG A 70 22.57 -7.49 -7.40
C ARG A 70 23.15 -7.21 -6.00
N SER A 71 23.56 -5.98 -5.73
CA SER A 71 24.01 -5.51 -4.40
C SER A 71 22.86 -5.14 -3.45
N LEU A 72 21.62 -5.20 -3.95
CA LEU A 72 20.37 -5.17 -3.22
C LEU A 72 19.44 -6.25 -3.79
N ASP A 73 18.71 -6.94 -2.92
CA ASP A 73 17.75 -7.97 -3.33
C ASP A 73 16.43 -7.33 -3.78
N ALA A 74 16.23 -7.32 -5.10
CA ALA A 74 15.01 -6.80 -5.73
C ALA A 74 13.77 -7.64 -5.37
N SER A 75 13.91 -8.96 -5.19
CA SER A 75 12.80 -9.85 -4.83
C SER A 75 12.37 -9.59 -3.38
N ALA A 76 13.33 -9.43 -2.47
CA ALA A 76 13.01 -9.08 -1.08
C ALA A 76 12.39 -7.68 -0.97
N ARG A 77 12.77 -6.72 -1.82
CA ARG A 77 12.07 -5.43 -1.93
C ARG A 77 10.64 -5.63 -2.43
N GLU A 78 10.43 -6.35 -3.53
CA GLU A 78 9.08 -6.55 -4.09
C GLU A 78 8.15 -7.27 -3.10
N ASP A 79 8.61 -8.36 -2.46
CA ASP A 79 7.89 -9.06 -1.39
C ASP A 79 7.49 -8.09 -0.25
N SER A 80 8.40 -7.20 0.13
CA SER A 80 8.20 -6.23 1.22
C SER A 80 7.20 -5.12 0.84
N VAL A 81 7.28 -4.59 -0.39
CA VAL A 81 6.28 -3.63 -0.91
C VAL A 81 4.91 -4.29 -1.06
N ALA A 82 4.87 -5.53 -1.58
CA ALA A 82 3.64 -6.30 -1.70
C ALA A 82 3.03 -6.64 -0.33
N TRP A 83 3.84 -6.81 0.72
CA TRP A 83 3.34 -6.89 2.09
C TRP A 83 2.81 -5.54 2.60
N ILE A 84 3.54 -4.43 2.40
CA ILE A 84 3.09 -3.07 2.77
C ILE A 84 1.70 -2.77 2.18
N LEU A 85 1.50 -3.03 0.88
CA LEU A 85 0.22 -2.81 0.21
C LEU A 85 -0.90 -3.71 0.76
N LYS A 86 -0.62 -4.96 1.12
CA LYS A 86 -1.62 -5.84 1.75
C LYS A 86 -2.03 -5.35 3.14
N VAL A 87 -1.11 -4.79 3.93
CA VAL A 87 -1.41 -4.24 5.26
C VAL A 87 -2.17 -2.91 5.15
N GLN A 88 -1.80 -2.06 4.19
CA GLN A 88 -2.57 -0.85 3.87
C GLN A 88 -4.02 -1.21 3.47
N ALA A 89 -4.22 -2.18 2.59
CA ALA A 89 -5.56 -2.65 2.20
C ALA A 89 -6.33 -3.30 3.35
N TYR A 90 -5.65 -4.03 4.26
CA TYR A 90 -6.27 -4.67 5.41
C TYR A 90 -6.81 -3.65 6.44
N TYR A 91 -6.01 -2.64 6.80
CA TYR A 91 -6.42 -1.59 7.73
C TYR A 91 -7.17 -0.42 7.09
N LYS A 92 -7.20 -0.36 5.75
CA LYS A 92 -7.70 0.78 4.96
C LYS A 92 -6.95 2.09 5.26
N PHE A 93 -5.64 1.97 5.51
CA PHE A 93 -4.75 3.13 5.62
C PHE A 93 -4.75 3.94 4.31
N GLN A 94 -4.39 5.21 4.41
CA GLN A 94 -4.30 6.11 3.27
C GLN A 94 -3.25 5.62 2.25
N PRO A 95 -3.46 5.89 0.94
CA PRO A 95 -2.45 5.66 -0.10
C PRO A 95 -1.09 6.29 0.21
N LEU A 96 -1.11 7.49 0.80
CA LEU A 96 0.08 8.21 1.26
C LEU A 96 0.89 7.40 2.28
N THR A 97 0.23 6.73 3.23
CA THR A 97 0.84 5.91 4.27
C THR A 97 1.65 4.73 3.70
N ALA A 98 1.12 4.04 2.68
CA ALA A 98 1.88 3.01 1.98
C ALA A 98 3.05 3.60 1.16
N TYR A 99 2.84 4.74 0.51
CA TYR A 99 3.89 5.38 -0.29
C TYR A 99 5.06 5.87 0.57
N LEU A 100 4.77 6.53 1.70
CA LEU A 100 5.77 6.97 2.67
C LEU A 100 6.52 5.80 3.29
N ALA A 101 5.84 4.69 3.61
CA ALA A 101 6.51 3.47 4.07
C ALA A 101 7.56 2.94 3.09
N VAL A 102 7.24 2.93 1.78
CA VAL A 102 8.19 2.54 0.74
C VAL A 102 9.28 3.60 0.54
N ASN A 103 8.94 4.90 0.60
CA ASN A 103 9.90 6.00 0.54
C ASN A 103 10.97 5.90 1.64
N TYR A 104 10.54 5.63 2.89
CA TYR A 104 11.44 5.46 4.03
C TYR A 104 12.33 4.23 3.86
N MET A 105 11.75 3.12 3.41
CA MET A 105 12.49 1.88 3.13
C MET A 105 13.57 2.09 2.05
N ASP A 106 13.22 2.72 0.93
CA ASP A 106 14.15 2.93 -0.19
C ASP A 106 15.25 3.96 0.15
N ARG A 107 14.92 5.05 0.84
CA ARG A 107 15.93 6.01 1.35
C ARG A 107 16.85 5.36 2.39
N PHE A 108 16.33 4.45 3.22
CA PHE A 108 17.13 3.67 4.17
C PHE A 108 18.10 2.73 3.46
N LEU A 109 17.63 1.94 2.50
CA LEU A 109 18.44 0.98 1.72
C LEU A 109 19.50 1.67 0.85
N TYR A 110 19.23 2.91 0.43
CA TYR A 110 20.22 3.77 -0.18
C TYR A 110 21.36 4.08 0.81
N ALA A 111 21.05 4.65 1.98
CA ALA A 111 22.03 5.08 2.98
C ALA A 111 22.72 3.95 3.77
N ARG A 112 22.08 2.78 3.93
CA ARG A 112 22.56 1.63 4.71
C ARG A 112 22.36 0.31 3.96
N ARG A 113 23.37 -0.56 4.03
CA ARG A 113 23.21 -1.98 3.66
C ARG A 113 22.62 -2.75 4.83
N LEU A 114 21.64 -3.60 4.55
CA LEU A 114 21.15 -4.62 5.48
C LEU A 114 22.09 -5.84 5.48
N PRO A 115 22.11 -6.67 6.54
CA PRO A 115 22.77 -7.96 6.50
C PRO A 115 22.16 -8.88 5.44
N GLU A 116 22.99 -9.63 4.72
CA GLU A 116 22.57 -10.58 3.67
C GLU A 116 21.98 -11.90 4.24
N THR A 117 21.41 -11.86 5.45
CA THR A 117 20.93 -13.03 6.18
C THR A 117 19.45 -13.28 5.91
N SER A 118 19.17 -14.10 4.89
CA SER A 118 17.88 -14.78 4.64
C SER A 118 16.61 -13.91 4.55
N GLY A 119 16.74 -12.61 4.28
CA GLY A 119 15.63 -11.71 3.90
C GLY A 119 14.79 -11.14 5.06
N TRP A 120 14.86 -11.70 6.27
CA TRP A 120 14.18 -11.14 7.44
C TRP A 120 14.55 -9.69 7.77
N PRO A 121 15.79 -9.17 7.50
CA PRO A 121 16.10 -7.76 7.78
C PRO A 121 15.29 -6.80 6.90
N MET A 122 14.94 -7.22 5.67
CA MET A 122 14.11 -6.42 4.76
C MET A 122 12.67 -6.36 5.26
N GLN A 123 12.11 -7.50 5.69
CA GLN A 123 10.78 -7.53 6.30
C GLN A 123 10.72 -6.68 7.58
N LEU A 124 11.76 -6.73 8.43
CA LEU A 124 11.82 -5.91 9.64
C LEU A 124 11.90 -4.40 9.31
N LEU A 125 12.68 -4.03 8.28
CA LEU A 125 12.72 -2.66 7.76
C LEU A 125 11.33 -2.21 7.29
N ALA A 126 10.64 -3.03 6.49
CA ALA A 126 9.31 -2.73 5.96
C ALA A 126 8.25 -2.56 7.07
N VAL A 127 8.26 -3.45 8.07
CA VAL A 127 7.38 -3.35 9.26
C VAL A 127 7.62 -2.05 10.03
N ALA A 128 8.89 -1.67 10.23
CA ALA A 128 9.25 -0.43 10.92
C ALA A 128 8.91 0.82 10.10
N CYS A 129 9.18 0.83 8.79
CA CYS A 129 8.86 1.96 7.92
C CYS A 129 7.35 2.18 7.80
N LEU A 130 6.54 1.11 7.71
CA LEU A 130 5.09 1.24 7.68
C LEU A 130 4.51 1.66 9.03
N SER A 131 5.08 1.22 10.16
CA SER A 131 4.62 1.70 11.47
C SER A 131 5.00 3.17 11.72
N LEU A 132 6.16 3.63 11.21
CA LEU A 132 6.50 5.05 11.20
C LEU A 132 5.56 5.86 10.30
N ALA A 133 5.26 5.41 9.08
CA ALA A 133 4.34 6.10 8.19
C ALA A 133 2.92 6.19 8.79
N ALA A 134 2.42 5.10 9.37
CA ALA A 134 1.12 5.11 10.05
C ALA A 134 1.08 6.12 11.22
N LYS A 135 2.19 6.29 11.96
CA LYS A 135 2.31 7.28 13.05
C LYS A 135 2.41 8.74 12.56
N MET A 136 2.64 8.97 11.28
CA MET A 136 2.66 10.31 10.69
C MET A 136 1.28 10.69 10.10
N GLU A 137 0.61 9.73 9.45
CA GLU A 137 -0.58 10.01 8.62
C GLU A 137 -1.91 9.47 9.16
N GLU A 138 -1.90 8.44 10.02
CA GLU A 138 -3.13 7.75 10.46
C GLU A 138 -3.58 8.19 11.86
N ILE A 139 -4.88 8.48 11.99
CA ILE A 139 -5.51 8.83 13.28
C ILE A 139 -5.48 7.64 14.26
N LEU A 140 -5.56 6.40 13.74
CA LEU A 140 -5.63 5.17 14.54
C LEU A 140 -4.57 4.16 14.09
N VAL A 141 -3.48 4.07 14.86
CA VAL A 141 -2.38 3.12 14.60
C VAL A 141 -2.55 1.84 15.45
N PRO A 142 -2.64 0.64 14.83
CA PRO A 142 -2.68 -0.64 15.55
C PRO A 142 -1.44 -0.90 16.40
N SER A 143 -1.52 -1.83 17.36
CA SER A 143 -0.34 -2.22 18.14
C SER A 143 0.70 -2.92 17.25
N LEU A 144 1.99 -2.85 17.63
CA LEU A 144 3.08 -3.50 16.89
C LEU A 144 2.99 -5.04 16.83
N PHE A 145 2.10 -5.65 17.61
CA PHE A 145 1.76 -7.07 17.47
C PHE A 145 0.75 -7.26 16.34
N ASP A 146 -0.36 -6.53 16.38
CA ASP A 146 -1.44 -6.61 15.39
C ASP A 146 -0.96 -6.19 13.99
N PHE A 147 -0.06 -5.20 13.92
CA PHE A 147 0.54 -4.67 12.69
C PHE A 147 1.16 -5.72 11.76
N GLN A 148 1.45 -6.93 12.26
CA GLN A 148 2.10 -8.03 11.54
C GLN A 148 1.08 -9.01 10.89
N VAL A 149 0.02 -8.45 10.32
CA VAL A 149 -1.05 -9.16 9.58
C VAL A 149 -0.65 -9.50 8.13
N ALA A 150 -1.59 -10.05 7.37
CA ALA A 150 -1.50 -10.35 5.94
C ALA A 150 -0.42 -11.39 5.52
N GLY A 151 -0.17 -12.38 6.39
CA GLY A 151 0.67 -13.54 6.05
C GLY A 151 2.17 -13.26 6.13
N VAL A 152 2.62 -12.58 7.19
CA VAL A 152 4.04 -12.35 7.44
C VAL A 152 4.87 -13.64 7.44
N LYS A 153 6.01 -13.59 6.75
CA LYS A 153 7.01 -14.68 6.70
C LYS A 153 7.84 -14.78 7.99
N TYR A 154 7.89 -13.70 8.78
CA TYR A 154 8.63 -13.58 10.03
C TYR A 154 7.79 -12.78 11.03
N LEU A 155 7.80 -13.19 12.30
CA LEU A 155 7.21 -12.43 13.41
C LEU A 155 8.32 -11.81 14.26
N PHE A 156 8.17 -10.53 14.59
CA PHE A 156 9.14 -9.75 15.34
C PHE A 156 8.55 -9.25 16.66
N GLU A 157 9.35 -9.27 17.72
CA GLU A 157 8.99 -8.60 18.98
C GLU A 157 8.81 -7.08 18.76
N ALA A 158 7.83 -6.49 19.43
CA ALA A 158 7.63 -5.03 19.44
C ALA A 158 8.89 -4.25 19.87
N LYS A 159 9.77 -4.84 20.69
CA LYS A 159 11.07 -4.28 21.09
C LYS A 159 12.08 -4.23 19.93
N THR A 160 12.04 -5.24 19.05
CA THR A 160 12.88 -5.32 17.85
C THR A 160 12.39 -4.36 16.78
N ILE A 161 11.07 -4.24 16.59
CA ILE A 161 10.47 -3.23 15.69
C ILE A 161 10.85 -1.82 16.18
N LYS A 162 10.61 -1.45 17.44
CA LYS A 162 10.97 -0.12 17.99
C LYS A 162 12.46 0.24 17.83
N ARG A 163 13.35 -0.75 17.91
CA ARG A 163 14.79 -0.55 17.62
C ARG A 163 15.04 -0.23 16.15
N MET A 164 14.34 -0.91 15.24
CA MET A 164 14.42 -0.61 13.81
C MET A 164 13.79 0.74 13.48
N GLU A 165 12.69 1.13 14.12
CA GLU A 165 12.09 2.47 13.97
C GLU A 165 13.08 3.59 14.33
N LEU A 166 13.76 3.48 15.48
CA LEU A 166 14.80 4.43 15.87
C LEU A 166 16.01 4.42 14.91
N LEU A 167 16.35 3.26 14.34
CA LEU A 167 17.39 3.17 13.33
C LEU A 167 16.98 3.85 12.00
N VAL A 168 15.72 3.70 11.58
CA VAL A 168 15.18 4.39 10.39
C VAL A 168 15.14 5.90 10.63
N LEU A 169 14.60 6.36 11.76
CA LEU A 169 14.57 7.78 12.14
C LEU A 169 15.97 8.42 12.14
N SER A 170 16.98 7.73 12.68
CA SER A 170 18.37 8.20 12.71
C SER A 170 19.12 8.10 11.37
N VAL A 171 18.60 7.37 10.39
CA VAL A 171 19.16 7.27 9.03
C VAL A 171 18.49 8.21 8.03
N LEU A 172 17.26 8.65 8.34
CA LEU A 172 16.52 9.64 7.55
C LEU A 172 16.60 11.06 8.14
N ASP A 173 17.47 11.29 9.13
CA ASP A 173 17.61 12.55 9.89
C ASP A 173 16.26 13.10 10.41
N TRP A 174 15.35 12.20 10.81
CA TRP A 174 13.96 12.49 11.19
C TRP A 174 13.10 13.18 10.10
N ARG A 175 13.61 13.33 8.86
CA ARG A 175 12.91 13.90 7.69
C ARG A 175 11.90 12.90 7.11
N LEU A 176 10.84 12.64 7.88
CA LEU A 176 9.73 11.75 7.48
C LEU A 176 8.70 12.42 6.58
N ARG A 177 8.42 13.73 6.77
CA ARG A 177 7.59 14.48 5.81
C ARG A 177 8.37 14.61 4.51
N SER A 178 7.94 13.88 3.49
CA SER A 178 8.52 13.81 2.15
C SER A 178 7.56 14.42 1.14
N VAL A 179 8.07 15.09 0.11
CA VAL A 179 7.26 15.41 -1.08
C VAL A 179 6.95 14.11 -1.83
N THR A 180 5.69 13.92 -2.21
CA THR A 180 5.16 12.70 -2.84
C THR A 180 4.39 13.03 -4.13
N PRO A 181 4.03 12.03 -4.96
CA PRO A 181 3.19 12.27 -6.12
C PRO A 181 1.81 12.85 -5.78
N PHE A 182 1.28 12.57 -4.58
CA PHE A 182 -0.06 12.99 -4.16
C PHE A 182 -0.17 14.52 -4.04
N ASP A 183 0.90 15.17 -3.58
CA ASP A 183 1.01 16.63 -3.44
C ASP A 183 0.81 17.38 -4.78
N PHE A 184 1.01 16.69 -5.92
CA PHE A 184 0.84 17.25 -7.27
C PHE A 184 -0.44 16.80 -7.99
N LEU A 185 -1.20 15.82 -7.46
CA LEU A 185 -2.33 15.23 -8.21
C LEU A 185 -3.45 16.24 -8.47
N SER A 186 -3.85 17.00 -7.45
CA SER A 186 -4.90 18.04 -7.57
C SER A 186 -4.52 19.09 -8.62
N PHE A 187 -3.26 19.53 -8.61
CA PHE A 187 -2.72 20.51 -9.55
C PHE A 187 -2.76 20.00 -11.00
N PHE A 188 -2.20 18.82 -11.28
CA PHE A 188 -2.18 18.27 -12.64
C PHE A 188 -3.57 17.87 -13.14
N ALA A 189 -4.46 17.41 -12.26
CA ALA A 189 -5.86 17.16 -12.61
C ALA A 189 -6.57 18.47 -13.01
N TYR A 190 -6.40 19.56 -12.25
CA TYR A 190 -6.97 20.87 -12.58
C TYR A 190 -6.42 21.46 -13.89
N LYS A 191 -5.15 21.18 -14.23
CA LYS A 191 -4.55 21.57 -15.54
C LYS A 191 -5.09 20.76 -16.73
N ILE A 192 -5.89 19.71 -16.50
CA ILE A 192 -6.63 18.95 -17.54
C ILE A 192 -8.13 19.28 -17.50
N ASP A 193 -8.70 19.44 -16.31
CA ASP A 193 -10.10 19.80 -16.07
C ASP A 193 -10.20 21.05 -15.17
N PRO A 194 -10.10 22.27 -15.74
CA PRO A 194 -10.22 23.52 -14.99
C PRO A 194 -11.63 23.80 -14.46
N LEU A 195 -12.62 22.97 -14.84
CA LEU A 195 -13.99 23.03 -14.33
C LEU A 195 -14.20 22.09 -13.12
N GLY A 196 -13.19 21.29 -12.76
CA GLY A 196 -13.20 20.40 -11.61
C GLY A 196 -14.22 19.25 -11.66
N THR A 197 -14.90 19.06 -12.79
CA THR A 197 -16.04 18.13 -12.95
C THR A 197 -15.66 16.67 -12.69
N PHE A 198 -14.41 16.30 -12.98
CA PHE A 198 -13.83 14.97 -12.83
C PHE A 198 -12.62 14.95 -11.89
N LEU A 199 -12.38 16.02 -11.11
CA LEU A 199 -11.18 16.17 -10.26
C LEU A 199 -10.97 14.98 -9.31
N GLY A 200 -12.01 14.55 -8.59
CA GLY A 200 -11.96 13.37 -7.73
C GLY A 200 -11.74 12.05 -8.47
N PHE A 201 -12.30 11.92 -9.68
CA PHE A 201 -12.08 10.75 -10.55
C PHE A 201 -10.61 10.65 -10.97
N PHE A 202 -10.01 11.78 -11.40
CA PHE A 202 -8.59 11.87 -11.74
C PHE A 202 -7.68 11.51 -10.56
N ILE A 203 -7.92 12.10 -9.39
CA ILE A 203 -7.09 11.85 -8.20
C ILE A 203 -7.17 10.38 -7.76
N SER A 204 -8.36 9.75 -7.76
CA SER A 204 -8.53 8.34 -7.38
C SER A 204 -7.81 7.39 -8.34
N HIS A 205 -8.05 7.51 -9.65
CA HIS A 205 -7.46 6.58 -10.62
C HIS A 205 -5.95 6.79 -10.75
N ALA A 206 -5.45 8.03 -10.67
CA ALA A 206 -4.01 8.29 -10.63
C ALA A 206 -3.37 7.69 -9.36
N THR A 207 -4.06 7.76 -8.21
CA THR A 207 -3.63 7.13 -6.95
C THR A 207 -3.51 5.61 -7.07
N GLU A 208 -4.48 4.95 -7.70
CA GLU A 208 -4.43 3.50 -7.96
C GLU A 208 -3.29 3.12 -8.93
N ILE A 209 -3.04 3.94 -9.95
CA ILE A 209 -1.89 3.79 -10.85
C ILE A 209 -0.56 3.97 -10.09
N ILE A 210 -0.47 4.92 -9.15
CA ILE A 210 0.73 5.13 -8.34
C ILE A 210 0.99 3.93 -7.42
N LEU A 211 -0.03 3.47 -6.67
CA LEU A 211 0.12 2.34 -5.73
C LEU A 211 0.44 1.02 -6.46
N SER A 212 -0.19 0.76 -7.61
CA SER A 212 0.06 -0.47 -8.37
C SER A 212 1.47 -0.55 -8.98
N ASN A 213 2.10 0.60 -9.26
CA ASN A 213 3.46 0.67 -9.81
C ASN A 213 4.58 0.78 -8.74
N ILE A 214 4.28 1.13 -7.48
CA ILE A 214 5.32 1.41 -6.46
C ILE A 214 6.25 0.23 -6.13
N LYS A 215 5.79 -1.01 -6.40
CA LYS A 215 6.59 -2.23 -6.27
C LYS A 215 7.70 -2.35 -7.32
N GLU A 216 7.51 -1.73 -8.48
CA GLU A 216 8.42 -1.84 -9.62
C GLU A 216 9.65 -0.94 -9.43
N ALA A 217 10.84 -1.55 -9.28
CA ALA A 217 12.09 -0.81 -9.08
C ALA A 217 12.38 0.18 -10.23
N SER A 218 11.86 -0.08 -11.43
CA SER A 218 11.94 0.80 -12.61
C SER A 218 11.41 2.21 -12.38
N PHE A 219 10.52 2.43 -11.39
CA PHE A 219 10.00 3.78 -11.11
C PHE A 219 10.92 4.65 -10.24
N LEU A 220 11.98 4.07 -9.65
CA LEU A 220 12.91 4.76 -8.75
C LEU A 220 13.79 5.83 -9.44
N GLU A 221 13.80 5.90 -10.77
CA GLU A 221 14.51 6.94 -11.54
C GLU A 221 13.71 8.25 -11.74
N TYR A 222 12.40 8.21 -11.48
CA TYR A 222 11.50 9.35 -11.65
C TYR A 222 11.33 10.14 -10.36
N TRP A 223 11.00 11.43 -10.52
CA TRP A 223 10.68 12.30 -9.39
C TRP A 223 9.16 12.27 -9.11
N PRO A 224 8.72 12.52 -7.87
CA PRO A 224 7.31 12.64 -7.49
C PRO A 224 6.41 13.39 -8.48
N SER A 225 6.83 14.58 -8.93
CA SER A 225 6.16 15.41 -9.94
C SER A 225 5.99 14.67 -11.27
N SER A 226 7.01 13.92 -11.68
CA SER A 226 7.02 13.16 -12.93
C SER A 226 6.11 11.94 -12.89
N ILE A 227 6.02 11.29 -11.72
CA ILE A 227 5.12 10.17 -11.46
C ILE A 227 3.66 10.65 -11.43
N ALA A 228 3.37 11.76 -10.74
CA ALA A 228 2.03 12.34 -10.67
C ALA A 228 1.51 12.78 -12.05
N ALA A 229 2.32 13.55 -12.79
CA ALA A 229 1.99 13.99 -14.14
C ALA A 229 1.75 12.79 -15.09
N ALA A 230 2.57 11.74 -15.00
CA ALA A 230 2.41 10.53 -15.80
C ALA A 230 1.11 9.77 -15.46
N ALA A 231 0.76 9.64 -14.18
CA ALA A 231 -0.46 8.95 -13.75
C ALA A 231 -1.72 9.70 -14.22
N ILE A 232 -1.75 11.03 -14.06
CA ILE A 232 -2.84 11.88 -14.54
C ILE A 232 -2.97 11.82 -16.08
N LEU A 233 -1.85 11.79 -16.83
CA LEU A 233 -1.88 11.59 -18.28
C LEU A 233 -2.41 10.21 -18.69
N CYS A 234 -2.16 9.15 -17.92
CA CYS A 234 -2.75 7.82 -18.17
C CYS A 234 -4.28 7.89 -18.11
N VAL A 235 -4.84 8.37 -16.99
CA VAL A 235 -6.30 8.54 -16.80
C VAL A 235 -6.92 9.40 -17.90
N ALA A 236 -6.28 10.53 -18.24
CA ALA A 236 -6.78 11.43 -19.29
C ALA A 236 -6.82 10.80 -20.69
N ASN A 237 -5.96 9.79 -20.94
CA ASN A 237 -5.93 9.05 -22.21
C ASN A 237 -6.83 7.81 -22.20
N GLU A 238 -7.44 7.45 -21.07
CA GLU A 238 -8.44 6.38 -20.97
C GLU A 238 -9.86 6.92 -21.17
N LEU A 239 -10.08 8.20 -20.86
CA LEU A 239 -11.32 8.92 -21.18
C LEU A 239 -11.38 9.32 -22.67
N PRO A 240 -12.34 8.81 -23.47
CA PRO A 240 -12.43 9.12 -24.91
C PRO A 240 -12.57 10.61 -25.20
N SER A 241 -13.32 11.33 -24.37
CA SER A 241 -13.55 12.78 -24.47
C SER A 241 -12.30 13.65 -24.33
N LEU A 242 -11.28 13.20 -23.60
CA LEU A 242 -10.07 13.97 -23.31
C LEU A 242 -8.83 13.45 -24.06
N SER A 243 -8.86 12.18 -24.50
CA SER A 243 -7.81 11.55 -25.31
C SER A 243 -7.41 12.30 -26.60
N SER A 244 -8.30 13.12 -27.15
CA SER A 244 -8.07 13.96 -28.34
C SER A 244 -7.48 15.34 -28.01
N VAL A 245 -7.64 15.81 -26.78
CA VAL A 245 -7.24 17.14 -26.29
C VAL A 245 -5.90 17.07 -25.57
N VAL A 246 -5.71 16.05 -24.73
CA VAL A 246 -4.53 15.90 -23.89
C VAL A 246 -3.43 15.13 -24.63
N ASN A 247 -2.42 15.86 -25.12
CA ASN A 247 -1.28 15.26 -25.82
C ASN A 247 -0.10 15.06 -24.83
N PRO A 248 0.27 13.81 -24.46
CA PRO A 248 1.34 13.54 -23.50
C PRO A 248 2.72 14.07 -23.91
N HIS A 249 2.93 14.41 -25.18
CA HIS A 249 4.18 14.95 -25.71
C HIS A 249 4.19 16.49 -25.83
N LYS A 250 3.13 17.18 -25.39
CA LYS A 250 3.03 18.66 -25.36
C LYS A 250 2.48 19.21 -24.05
N SER A 251 1.40 18.64 -23.50
CA SER A 251 0.73 19.16 -22.29
C SER A 251 1.66 19.38 -21.08
N PRO A 252 2.68 18.53 -20.80
CA PRO A 252 3.62 18.77 -19.70
C PRO A 252 4.43 20.08 -19.79
N GLU A 253 4.64 20.62 -20.98
CA GLU A 253 5.41 21.86 -21.19
C GLU A 253 4.63 23.12 -20.78
N THR A 254 3.32 23.00 -20.58
CA THR A 254 2.42 24.13 -20.30
C THR A 254 1.83 24.08 -18.89
N TRP A 255 2.36 23.23 -18.00
CA TRP A 255 1.79 23.00 -16.67
C TRP A 255 2.49 23.78 -15.56
N CYS A 256 3.82 23.68 -15.46
CA CYS A 256 4.66 24.42 -14.52
C CYS A 256 6.11 24.42 -15.01
N ASP A 257 6.89 25.44 -14.64
CA ASP A 257 8.34 25.47 -14.90
C ASP A 257 9.09 24.43 -14.04
N GLY A 258 10.32 24.11 -14.42
CA GLY A 258 11.17 23.11 -13.74
C GLY A 258 10.80 21.64 -13.99
N LEU A 259 9.61 21.35 -14.54
CA LEU A 259 9.15 20.00 -14.85
C LEU A 259 9.99 19.32 -15.96
N SER A 260 10.46 18.11 -15.69
CA SER A 260 11.23 17.33 -16.67
C SER A 260 10.31 16.61 -17.66
N LYS A 261 10.02 17.26 -18.79
CA LYS A 261 9.21 16.70 -19.91
C LYS A 261 9.65 15.28 -20.30
N GLU A 262 10.96 15.05 -20.43
CA GLU A 262 11.51 13.74 -20.81
C GLU A 262 11.14 12.66 -19.79
N LYS A 263 11.35 12.93 -18.50
CA LYS A 263 10.96 12.03 -17.41
C LYS A 263 9.46 11.75 -17.41
N ILE A 264 8.62 12.77 -17.53
CA ILE A 264 7.15 12.63 -17.59
C ILE A 264 6.74 11.71 -18.76
N VAL A 265 7.26 11.98 -19.96
CA VAL A 265 6.97 11.18 -21.17
C VAL A 265 7.43 9.73 -21.04
N ARG A 266 8.62 9.49 -20.46
CA ARG A 266 9.18 8.16 -20.26
C ARG A 266 8.43 7.38 -19.16
N CYS A 267 8.08 8.05 -18.06
CA CYS A 267 7.25 7.48 -16.98
C CYS A 267 5.85 7.11 -17.47
N TYR A 268 5.19 7.97 -18.24
CA TYR A 268 3.87 7.70 -18.84
C TYR A 268 3.89 6.47 -19.75
N ARG A 269 4.95 6.32 -20.58
CA ARG A 269 5.15 5.12 -21.42
C ARG A 269 5.35 3.85 -20.57
N LEU A 270 6.09 3.95 -19.46
CA LEU A 270 6.29 2.84 -18.53
C LEU A 270 4.98 2.43 -17.83
N MET A 271 4.21 3.39 -17.29
CA MET A 271 2.90 3.14 -16.67
C MET A 271 1.94 2.43 -17.63
N LYS A 272 1.86 2.88 -18.89
CA LYS A 272 1.02 2.21 -19.90
C LYS A 272 1.49 0.79 -20.24
N ALA A 273 2.80 0.52 -20.24
CA ALA A 273 3.30 -0.84 -20.41
C ALA A 273 2.88 -1.75 -19.22
N MET A 274 3.09 -1.29 -17.98
CA MET A 274 2.71 -2.04 -16.78
C MET A 274 1.20 -2.28 -16.69
N ALA A 275 0.37 -1.30 -17.05
CA ALA A 275 -1.09 -1.45 -17.09
C ALA A 275 -1.53 -2.55 -18.06
N ILE A 276 -0.91 -2.65 -19.24
CA ILE A 276 -1.18 -3.71 -20.23
C ILE A 276 -0.75 -5.09 -19.69
N GLU A 277 0.37 -5.18 -18.96
CA GLU A 277 0.86 -6.42 -18.38
C GLU A 277 0.00 -6.90 -17.20
N ASN A 278 -0.33 -6.02 -16.26
CA ASN A 278 -1.24 -6.29 -15.14
C ASN A 278 -2.62 -6.75 -15.64
N ASN A 279 -3.16 -6.10 -16.68
CA ASN A 279 -4.43 -6.52 -17.30
C ASN A 279 -4.34 -7.93 -17.91
N ARG A 280 -3.22 -8.33 -18.51
CA ARG A 280 -3.02 -9.71 -19.00
C ARG A 280 -2.98 -10.72 -17.86
N LEU A 281 -2.23 -10.41 -16.79
CA LEU A 281 -2.11 -11.26 -15.60
C LEU A 281 -3.47 -11.48 -14.91
N ASN A 282 -4.32 -10.46 -14.90
CA ASN A 282 -5.67 -10.50 -14.33
C ASN A 282 -6.73 -11.18 -15.22
N THR A 283 -6.42 -11.54 -16.47
CA THR A 283 -7.38 -12.33 -17.28
C THR A 283 -7.52 -13.76 -16.73
N PRO A 284 -8.74 -14.24 -16.43
CA PRO A 284 -8.94 -15.59 -15.93
C PRO A 284 -8.60 -16.61 -17.02
N LYS A 285 -7.52 -17.37 -16.83
CA LYS A 285 -7.11 -18.45 -17.74
C LYS A 285 -8.20 -19.53 -17.80
N VAL A 286 -9.02 -19.48 -18.83
CA VAL A 286 -10.08 -20.47 -19.08
C VAL A 286 -9.45 -21.84 -19.33
N ILE A 287 -9.43 -22.68 -18.29
CA ILE A 287 -8.96 -24.06 -18.39
C ILE A 287 -9.92 -24.81 -19.33
N ALA A 288 -9.44 -25.14 -20.53
CA ALA A 288 -10.18 -25.92 -21.50
C ALA A 288 -10.50 -27.30 -20.91
N LYS A 289 -11.77 -27.54 -20.55
CA LYS A 289 -12.23 -28.82 -20.00
C LYS A 289 -11.99 -29.93 -21.02
N LEU A 290 -11.04 -30.84 -20.74
CA LEU A 290 -10.89 -32.09 -21.48
C LEU A 290 -12.22 -32.85 -21.44
N ARG A 291 -12.82 -33.09 -22.62
CA ARG A 291 -13.94 -34.01 -22.75
C ARG A 291 -13.42 -35.44 -22.63
N VAL A 292 -13.45 -35.98 -21.41
CA VAL A 292 -13.27 -37.42 -21.19
C VAL A 292 -14.45 -38.15 -21.84
N SER A 293 -14.19 -38.83 -22.96
CA SER A 293 -15.20 -39.65 -23.63
C SER A 293 -15.35 -40.98 -22.90
N VAL A 294 -16.40 -41.11 -22.08
CA VAL A 294 -16.77 -42.38 -21.46
C VAL A 294 -17.43 -43.25 -22.52
N ARG A 295 -16.77 -44.35 -22.89
CA ARG A 295 -17.28 -45.31 -23.86
C ARG A 295 -18.43 -46.10 -23.24
N ALA A 296 -19.62 -46.03 -23.83
CA ALA A 296 -20.78 -46.78 -23.34
C ALA A 296 -20.63 -48.28 -23.61
N SER A 297 -20.96 -49.11 -22.62
CA SER A 297 -21.21 -50.55 -22.77
C SER A 297 -22.69 -50.83 -22.53
N SER A 298 -23.23 -51.82 -23.22
CA SER A 298 -24.68 -52.00 -23.43
C SER A 298 -25.47 -52.58 -22.25
N THR A 299 -26.72 -52.13 -22.13
CA THR A 299 -27.76 -52.66 -21.22
C THR A 299 -28.33 -54.01 -21.66
N LEU A 300 -28.58 -54.91 -20.70
CA LEU A 300 -29.51 -56.08 -20.69
C LEU A 300 -29.34 -56.75 -19.29
N THR A 301 -30.34 -57.17 -18.50
CA THR A 301 -31.81 -57.30 -18.68
C THR A 301 -32.55 -57.14 -17.32
N ARG A 302 -33.90 -57.04 -17.36
CA ARG A 302 -34.91 -57.08 -16.26
C ARG A 302 -34.90 -58.40 -15.43
N PRO A 303 -35.72 -58.58 -14.35
CA PRO A 303 -36.72 -57.70 -13.68
C PRO A 303 -36.58 -57.63 -12.13
N SER A 304 -37.58 -57.07 -11.44
CA SER A 304 -37.74 -57.01 -9.98
C SER A 304 -39.08 -57.58 -9.48
N THR A 305 -39.03 -58.45 -8.46
CA THR A 305 -40.08 -58.96 -7.54
C THR A 305 -39.35 -59.68 -6.38
N ASP A 306 -39.86 -59.90 -5.17
CA ASP A 306 -40.99 -59.36 -4.39
C ASP A 306 -40.75 -59.64 -2.88
N GLU A 307 -41.64 -59.11 -2.02
CA GLU A 307 -42.05 -59.62 -0.68
C GLU A 307 -41.04 -60.25 0.32
N SER A 308 -40.86 -59.50 1.42
CA SER A 308 -40.96 -59.91 2.84
C SER A 308 -40.21 -61.13 3.45
N SER A 309 -39.46 -60.81 4.52
CA SER A 309 -39.62 -61.32 5.90
C SER A 309 -38.49 -62.12 6.60
N PHE A 310 -38.46 -61.92 7.93
CA PHE A 310 -37.90 -62.72 9.03
C PHE A 310 -36.38 -62.93 9.28
N SER A 311 -35.99 -62.43 10.47
CA SER A 311 -35.21 -63.11 11.53
C SER A 311 -33.68 -63.13 11.53
N SER A 312 -33.14 -62.43 12.54
CA SER A 312 -32.01 -62.81 13.43
C SER A 312 -30.74 -63.44 12.83
N SER A 313 -29.54 -62.92 13.10
CA SER A 313 -28.96 -62.96 14.47
C SER A 313 -27.58 -62.26 14.55
N SER A 314 -27.03 -62.19 15.77
CA SER A 314 -25.59 -62.12 16.17
C SER A 314 -24.48 -61.78 15.14
N SER A 315 -23.45 -60.99 15.47
CA SER A 315 -23.07 -60.39 16.76
C SER A 315 -21.97 -59.32 16.62
N SER A 316 -21.70 -58.62 17.73
CA SER A 316 -20.65 -57.63 17.96
C SER A 316 -19.20 -58.06 17.62
N SER A 317 -18.38 -57.13 17.12
CA SER A 317 -17.01 -56.86 17.64
C SER A 317 -16.40 -55.56 17.08
N PRO A 318 -15.40 -54.92 17.77
CA PRO A 318 -15.19 -53.47 17.65
C PRO A 318 -13.82 -53.01 17.14
N CYS A 319 -13.69 -51.68 16.99
CA CYS A 319 -12.49 -50.96 16.57
C CYS A 319 -11.23 -51.28 17.41
N LYS A 320 -10.14 -51.73 16.77
CA LYS A 320 -8.86 -52.03 17.43
C LYS A 320 -7.97 -50.79 17.59
N ARG A 321 -7.99 -50.22 18.80
CA ARG A 321 -6.96 -49.31 19.32
C ARG A 321 -5.65 -50.11 19.52
N ARG A 322 -4.50 -49.61 19.02
CA ARG A 322 -3.16 -50.16 19.34
C ARG A 322 -2.44 -49.26 20.35
N LYS A 323 -1.60 -49.85 21.20
CA LYS A 323 -0.78 -49.15 22.20
C LYS A 323 0.59 -49.84 22.34
N LEU A 324 1.63 -49.01 22.43
CA LEU A 324 2.94 -49.18 23.08
C LEU A 324 3.49 -50.60 23.37
N SER A 325 4.75 -50.81 22.98
CA SER A 325 5.78 -51.34 23.87
C SER A 325 7.05 -50.48 23.74
N GLY A 326 7.95 -50.56 24.73
CA GLY A 326 9.23 -49.85 24.76
C GLY A 326 10.12 -50.43 25.85
N TYR A 327 11.41 -50.12 25.83
CA TYR A 327 12.38 -50.61 26.82
C TYR A 327 13.37 -49.52 27.27
N SER A 328 13.81 -49.65 28.52
CA SER A 328 14.84 -48.88 29.23
C SER A 328 16.24 -49.48 28.89
N TRP A 329 17.41 -48.86 29.11
CA TRP A 329 17.99 -48.41 30.39
C TRP A 329 19.21 -47.48 30.20
N VAL A 330 19.40 -46.54 31.14
CA VAL A 330 20.62 -46.23 31.95
C VAL A 330 21.99 -46.44 31.26
N HIS A 331 22.89 -45.45 31.27
CA HIS A 331 23.48 -44.90 32.51
C HIS A 331 23.74 -43.40 32.57
#